data_AF-A0A3D4WU80-F1
#
_entry.id   AF-A0A3D4WU80-F1
#
_cell.length_a   1.000
_cell.length_b   1.000
_cell.length_c   1.000
_cell.angle_alpha   90.00
_cell.angle_beta   90.00
_cell.angle_gamma   90.00
#
_symmetry.space_group_name_H-M   'P 1'
#
loop_
_entity.id
_entity.type
_entity.pdbx_description
1 polymer ?
#
loop_
_entity_poly.entity_id
_entity_poly.type
_entity_poly.pdbx_seq_one_letter_code
_entity_poly.pdbx_strand_id
1 'polypeptide(L)'
;RGELLATLTRSLGETEALAESLAKVWDSPDSASALDEWARHIGRAHPRILAIARAVDHDRRSDPDAAQIWQQMMRNWGKGSRRLADWLHDEGRLGAPWTPETAAEMIWALMSWDFLERLTVDKRWSSARFAEHFSVLVKRTFLVSPSAGRSRRSASPADPE
;
A
#
# COMPACT_ATOMS: atom_id res chain seq x y z
N ARG A 1 -2.23 -23.71 27.05
CA ARG A 1 -1.79 -22.48 27.76
C ARG A 1 -0.39 -22.02 27.32
N GLY A 2 0.61 -22.92 27.23
CA GLY A 2 1.94 -22.60 26.67
C GLY A 2 1.93 -22.15 25.21
N GLU A 3 1.11 -22.78 24.36
CA GLU A 3 0.92 -22.36 22.95
C GLU A 3 0.33 -20.96 22.79
N LEU A 4 -0.62 -20.58 23.64
CA LEU A 4 -1.23 -19.25 23.62
C LEU A 4 -0.22 -18.18 24.05
N LEU A 5 0.55 -18.44 25.12
CA LEU A 5 1.63 -17.54 25.55
C LEU A 5 2.72 -17.42 24.49
N ALA A 6 3.15 -18.52 23.87
CA ALA A 6 4.11 -18.49 22.77
C ALA A 6 3.57 -17.75 21.53
N THR A 7 2.27 -17.88 21.24
CA THR A 7 1.59 -17.17 20.15
C THR A 7 1.49 -15.68 20.44
N LEU A 8 1.15 -15.30 21.68
CA LEU A 8 1.09 -13.90 22.11
C LEU A 8 2.47 -13.23 22.12
N THR A 9 3.51 -13.91 22.64
CA THR A 9 4.89 -13.40 22.62
C THR A 9 5.42 -13.26 21.19
N ARG A 10 5.12 -14.21 20.31
CA ARG A 10 5.46 -14.11 18.88
C ARG A 10 4.71 -12.97 18.21
N SER A 11 3.41 -12.87 18.43
CA SER A 11 2.56 -11.81 17.90
C SER A 11 3.00 -10.41 18.36
N LEU A 12 3.52 -10.29 19.59
CA LEU A 12 4.03 -9.01 20.12
C LEU A 12 5.29 -8.56 19.37
N GLY A 13 6.31 -9.42 19.26
CA GLY A 13 7.54 -9.09 18.52
C GLY A 13 7.30 -8.88 17.02
N GLU A 14 6.32 -9.58 16.45
CA GLU A 14 5.85 -9.31 15.09
C GLU A 14 5.20 -7.93 14.97
N THR A 15 4.36 -7.53 15.93
CA THR A 15 3.71 -6.21 15.93
C THR A 15 4.74 -5.08 15.99
N GLU A 16 5.78 -5.21 16.81
CA GLU A 16 6.89 -4.25 16.89
C GLU A 16 7.63 -4.13 15.54
N ALA A 17 8.00 -5.26 14.92
CA ALA A 17 8.68 -5.25 13.63
C ALA A 17 7.82 -4.66 12.50
N LEU A 18 6.49 -4.84 12.55
CA LEU A 18 5.57 -4.22 11.59
C LEU A 18 5.43 -2.71 11.83
N ALA A 19 5.39 -2.28 13.08
CA ALA A 19 5.36 -0.86 13.44
C ALA A 19 6.65 -0.15 12.99
N GLU A 20 7.82 -0.72 13.25
CA GLU A 20 9.11 -0.22 12.76
C GLU A 20 9.16 -0.17 11.23
N SER A 21 8.65 -1.20 10.57
CA SER A 21 8.58 -1.22 9.11
C SER A 21 7.66 -0.13 8.56
N LEU A 22 6.59 0.22 9.26
CA LEU A 22 5.69 1.28 8.84
C LEU A 22 6.29 2.66 9.11
N ALA A 23 7.02 2.83 10.21
CA ALA A 23 7.75 4.06 10.51
C ALA A 23 8.72 4.45 9.38
N LYS A 24 9.44 3.48 8.81
CA LYS A 24 10.33 3.70 7.64
C LYS A 24 9.63 4.31 6.43
N VAL A 25 8.33 4.04 6.23
CA VAL A 25 7.53 4.66 5.17
C VAL A 25 7.39 6.15 5.45
N TRP A 26 7.10 6.51 6.70
CA TRP A 26 6.85 7.89 7.11
C TRP A 26 8.11 8.71 7.33
N ASP A 27 9.24 8.05 7.60
CA ASP A 27 10.57 8.65 7.71
C ASP A 27 11.29 8.74 6.35
N SER A 28 10.63 8.34 5.27
CA SER A 28 11.19 8.45 3.92
C SER A 28 11.43 9.92 3.55
N PRO A 29 12.50 10.22 2.78
CA PRO A 29 12.87 11.60 2.48
C PRO A 29 11.88 12.31 1.54
N ASP A 30 11.11 11.55 0.76
CA ASP A 30 10.11 12.07 -0.16
C ASP A 30 9.02 11.04 -0.47
N SER A 31 7.93 11.49 -1.12
CA SER A 31 6.77 10.64 -1.46
C SER A 31 7.12 9.48 -2.40
N ALA A 32 8.10 9.65 -3.29
CA ALA A 32 8.51 8.61 -4.23
C ALA A 32 9.26 7.48 -3.53
N SER A 33 10.13 7.82 -2.58
CA SER A 33 10.84 6.89 -1.70
C SER A 33 9.88 6.22 -0.72
N ALA A 34 8.87 6.96 -0.24
CA ALA A 34 7.81 6.42 0.61
C ALA A 34 7.00 5.33 -0.11
N LEU A 35 6.73 5.47 -1.41
CA LEU A 35 6.09 4.38 -2.19
C LEU A 35 6.95 3.12 -2.26
N ASP A 36 8.28 3.25 -2.33
CA ASP A 36 9.19 2.11 -2.29
C ASP A 36 9.16 1.41 -0.92
N GLU A 37 9.24 2.18 0.17
CA GLU A 37 9.15 1.61 1.53
C GLU A 37 7.76 1.06 1.82
N TRP A 38 6.70 1.66 1.30
CA TRP A 38 5.34 1.13 1.40
C TRP A 38 5.28 -0.26 0.79
N ALA A 39 5.78 -0.44 -0.43
CA ALA A 39 5.78 -1.73 -1.09
C ALA A 39 6.58 -2.79 -0.31
N ARG A 40 7.71 -2.40 0.27
CA ARG A 40 8.50 -3.27 1.16
C ARG A 40 7.74 -3.61 2.45
N HIS A 41 7.06 -2.64 3.05
CA HIS A 41 6.23 -2.85 4.23
C HIS A 41 5.12 -3.85 3.95
N ILE A 42 4.38 -3.67 2.84
CA ILE A 42 3.33 -4.60 2.43
C ILE A 42 3.90 -6.01 2.24
N GLY A 43 5.01 -6.16 1.51
CA GLY A 43 5.66 -7.46 1.29
C GLY A 43 6.15 -8.14 2.58
N ARG A 44 6.53 -7.37 3.61
CA ARG A 44 6.93 -7.89 4.95
C ARG A 44 5.74 -8.23 5.83
N ALA A 45 4.70 -7.40 5.80
CA ALA A 45 3.56 -7.47 6.71
C ALA A 45 2.57 -8.57 6.31
N HIS A 46 2.23 -8.62 5.03
CA HIS A 46 1.06 -9.36 4.57
C HIS A 46 1.18 -10.88 4.71
N PRO A 47 2.31 -11.55 4.36
CA PRO A 47 2.43 -12.99 4.56
C PRO A 47 2.28 -13.42 6.03
N ARG A 48 2.66 -12.55 6.97
CA ARG A 48 2.60 -12.83 8.41
C ARG A 48 1.18 -12.70 8.96
N ILE A 49 0.45 -11.69 8.49
CA ILE A 49 -0.91 -11.42 8.96
C ILE A 49 -1.97 -12.17 8.14
N LEU A 50 -1.63 -12.82 7.02
CA LEU A 50 -2.60 -13.42 6.09
C LEU A 50 -3.49 -14.47 6.77
N ALA A 51 -2.91 -15.35 7.60
CA ALA A 51 -3.67 -16.39 8.28
C ALA A 51 -4.67 -15.80 9.29
N ILE A 52 -4.25 -14.77 10.04
CA ILE A 52 -5.10 -14.05 11.00
C ILE A 52 -6.18 -13.26 10.23
N ALA A 53 -5.80 -12.56 9.17
CA ALA A 53 -6.71 -11.77 8.34
C ALA A 53 -7.81 -12.64 7.71
N ARG A 54 -7.50 -13.88 7.30
CA ARG A 54 -8.51 -14.82 6.79
C ARG A 54 -9.47 -15.30 7.87
N ALA A 55 -8.97 -15.64 9.05
CA ALA A 55 -9.84 -16.04 10.16
C ALA A 55 -10.80 -14.89 10.51
N VAL A 56 -10.26 -13.67 10.61
CA VAL A 56 -11.05 -12.45 10.85
C VAL A 56 -12.06 -12.19 9.72
N ASP A 57 -11.68 -12.32 8.45
CA ASP A 57 -12.60 -12.12 7.31
C ASP A 57 -13.68 -13.21 7.20
N HIS A 58 -13.36 -14.44 7.58
CA HIS A 58 -14.34 -15.53 7.65
C HIS A 58 -15.38 -15.26 8.72
N ASP A 59 -14.93 -14.90 9.92
CA ASP A 59 -15.79 -14.81 11.11
C ASP A 59 -16.52 -13.47 11.23
N ARG A 60 -16.07 -12.38 10.58
CA ARG A 60 -16.65 -11.02 10.74
C ARG A 60 -18.15 -10.88 10.46
N ARG A 61 -18.77 -11.84 9.77
CA ARG A 61 -20.22 -11.81 9.49
C ARG A 61 -21.04 -12.41 10.64
N SER A 62 -20.43 -13.24 11.48
CA SER A 62 -21.06 -13.96 12.58
C SER A 62 -20.52 -13.57 13.96
N ASP A 63 -19.32 -13.00 14.03
CA ASP A 63 -18.64 -12.56 15.25
C ASP A 63 -18.43 -11.03 15.25
N PRO A 64 -19.08 -10.28 16.17
CA PRO A 64 -18.90 -8.84 16.32
C PRO A 64 -17.46 -8.41 16.64
N ASP A 65 -16.69 -9.20 17.38
CA ASP A 65 -15.32 -8.86 17.74
C ASP A 65 -14.41 -8.98 16.52
N ALA A 66 -14.57 -10.05 15.73
CA ALA A 66 -13.90 -10.19 14.44
C ALA A 66 -14.29 -9.04 13.49
N ALA A 67 -15.57 -8.62 13.46
CA ALA A 67 -16.01 -7.48 12.68
C ALA A 67 -15.31 -6.17 13.09
N GLN A 68 -15.15 -5.93 14.39
CA GLN A 68 -14.46 -4.75 14.91
C GLN A 68 -12.98 -4.74 14.51
N ILE A 69 -12.29 -5.88 14.65
CA ILE A 69 -10.88 -6.05 14.26
C ILE A 69 -10.72 -5.78 12.76
N TRP A 70 -11.56 -6.40 11.93
CA TRP A 70 -11.58 -6.20 10.49
C TRP A 70 -11.72 -4.72 10.12
N GLN A 71 -12.73 -4.05 10.70
CA GLN A 71 -13.00 -2.64 10.44
C GLN A 71 -11.82 -1.75 10.86
N GLN A 72 -11.14 -2.07 11.96
CA GLN A 72 -9.95 -1.34 12.37
C GLN A 72 -8.78 -1.51 11.40
N MET A 73 -8.56 -2.72 10.89
CA MET A 73 -7.54 -2.98 9.86
C MET A 73 -7.82 -2.19 8.59
N MET A 74 -9.05 -2.27 8.07
CA MET A 74 -9.45 -1.55 6.85
C MET A 74 -9.32 -0.02 7.00
N ARG A 75 -9.71 0.53 8.16
CA ARG A 75 -9.53 1.97 8.46
C ARG A 75 -8.06 2.37 8.50
N ASN A 76 -7.20 1.58 9.14
CA ASN A 76 -5.78 1.90 9.26
C ASN A 76 -5.09 1.91 7.89
N TRP A 77 -5.43 0.94 7.04
CA TRP A 77 -4.93 0.90 5.67
C TRP A 77 -5.45 2.04 4.83
N GLY A 78 -6.75 2.35 4.90
CA GLY A 78 -7.31 3.49 4.20
C GLY A 78 -6.64 4.81 4.59
N LYS A 79 -6.34 5.01 5.89
CA LYS A 79 -5.57 6.17 6.36
C LYS A 79 -4.14 6.21 5.81
N GLY A 80 -3.45 5.06 5.77
CA GLY A 80 -2.11 4.97 5.20
C GLY A 80 -2.08 5.30 3.70
N SER A 81 -3.02 4.73 2.94
CA SER A 81 -3.17 5.00 1.51
C SER A 81 -3.51 6.47 1.25
N ARG A 82 -4.41 7.06 2.05
CA ARG A 82 -4.75 8.49 1.96
C ARG A 82 -3.54 9.38 2.22
N ARG A 83 -2.79 9.09 3.28
CA ARG A 83 -1.56 9.84 3.62
C ARG A 83 -0.54 9.81 2.48
N LEU A 84 -0.33 8.66 1.83
CA LEU A 84 0.58 8.57 0.68
C LEU A 84 0.09 9.39 -0.51
N ALA A 85 -1.21 9.33 -0.81
CA ALA A 85 -1.79 10.07 -1.93
C ALA A 85 -1.74 11.58 -1.72
N ASP A 86 -2.05 12.05 -0.50
CA ASP A 86 -1.92 13.47 -0.14
C ASP A 86 -0.45 13.91 -0.24
N TRP A 87 0.50 13.12 0.24
CA TRP A 87 1.93 13.46 0.17
C TRP A 87 2.43 13.57 -1.29
N LEU A 88 2.00 12.66 -2.17
CA LEU A 88 2.30 12.76 -3.61
C LEU A 88 1.76 14.07 -4.21
N HIS A 89 0.56 14.48 -3.80
CA HIS A 89 -0.07 15.71 -4.27
C HIS A 89 0.64 16.95 -3.75
N ASP A 90 0.95 16.98 -2.46
CA ASP A 90 1.62 18.09 -1.77
C ASP A 90 3.02 18.36 -2.36
N GLU A 91 3.73 17.31 -2.79
CA GLU A 91 5.01 17.43 -3.51
C GLU A 91 4.85 17.76 -5.01
N GLY A 92 3.62 17.89 -5.52
CA GLY A 92 3.34 18.10 -6.95
C GLY A 92 3.73 16.92 -7.84
N ARG A 93 3.82 15.72 -7.27
CA ARG A 93 4.27 14.48 -7.92
C ARG A 93 3.15 13.53 -8.29
N LEU A 94 1.91 13.80 -7.85
CA LEU A 94 0.74 13.00 -8.23
C LEU A 94 0.42 13.19 -9.72
N GLY A 95 0.45 12.09 -10.47
CA GLY A 95 0.20 12.07 -11.92
C GLY A 95 -1.28 12.21 -12.27
N ALA A 96 -1.59 12.93 -13.34
CA ALA A 96 -2.94 12.93 -13.91
C ALA A 96 -3.32 11.54 -14.45
N PRO A 97 -4.61 11.13 -14.39
CA PRO A 97 -5.78 11.90 -13.96
C PRO A 97 -6.09 11.81 -12.45
N TRP A 98 -5.16 11.31 -11.63
CA TRP A 98 -5.44 11.00 -10.24
C TRP A 98 -5.66 12.25 -9.38
N THR A 99 -6.63 12.15 -8.48
CA THR A 99 -6.80 13.02 -7.31
C THR A 99 -6.27 12.29 -6.07
N PRO A 100 -5.97 13.00 -4.96
CA PRO A 100 -5.58 12.34 -3.71
C PRO A 100 -6.59 11.27 -3.28
N GLU A 101 -7.89 11.55 -3.43
CA GLU A 101 -8.99 10.62 -3.10
C GLU A 101 -8.90 9.35 -3.96
N THR A 102 -8.92 9.50 -5.27
CA THR A 102 -8.97 8.36 -6.20
C THR A 102 -7.67 7.55 -6.20
N ALA A 103 -6.52 8.20 -5.99
CA ALA A 103 -5.25 7.51 -5.78
C ALA A 103 -5.27 6.70 -4.48
N ALA A 104 -5.76 7.27 -3.38
CA ALA A 104 -5.85 6.58 -2.09
C ALA A 104 -6.74 5.34 -2.18
N GLU A 105 -7.91 5.45 -2.80
CA GLU A 105 -8.83 4.34 -3.03
C GLU A 105 -8.17 3.22 -3.84
N MET A 106 -7.44 3.56 -4.90
CA MET A 106 -6.74 2.58 -5.73
C MET A 106 -5.55 1.95 -5.01
N ILE A 107 -4.74 2.72 -4.29
CA ILE A 107 -3.63 2.18 -3.46
C ILE A 107 -4.19 1.20 -2.44
N TRP A 108 -5.30 1.55 -1.77
CA TRP A 108 -5.97 0.68 -0.81
C TRP A 108 -6.52 -0.59 -1.46
N ALA A 109 -7.18 -0.50 -2.61
CA ALA A 109 -7.73 -1.66 -3.32
C ALA A 109 -6.63 -2.63 -3.81
N LEU A 110 -5.50 -2.10 -4.25
CA LEU A 110 -4.32 -2.87 -4.64
C LEU A 110 -3.64 -3.60 -3.47
N MET A 111 -4.06 -3.34 -2.22
CA MET A 111 -3.64 -4.08 -1.04
C MET A 111 -4.67 -5.13 -0.59
N SER A 112 -5.62 -5.48 -1.45
CA SER A 112 -6.56 -6.57 -1.18
C SER A 112 -5.82 -7.89 -0.91
N TRP A 113 -6.34 -8.65 0.05
CA TRP A 113 -5.75 -9.95 0.43
C TRP A 113 -5.62 -10.90 -0.75
N ASP A 114 -6.63 -10.95 -1.63
CA ASP A 114 -6.63 -11.78 -2.84
C ASP A 114 -5.50 -11.42 -3.81
N PHE A 115 -5.22 -10.12 -4.00
CA PHE A 115 -4.15 -9.67 -4.87
C PHE A 115 -2.79 -10.16 -4.37
N LEU A 116 -2.55 -9.98 -3.08
CA LEU A 116 -1.33 -10.40 -2.43
C LEU A 116 -1.17 -11.91 -2.41
N GLU A 117 -2.21 -12.63 -2.01
CA GLU A 117 -2.23 -14.08 -1.93
C GLU A 117 -1.92 -14.75 -3.26
N ARG A 118 -2.56 -14.28 -4.34
CA ARG A 118 -2.29 -14.82 -5.69
C ARG A 118 -0.81 -14.70 -6.06
N LEU A 119 -0.14 -13.62 -5.67
CA LEU A 119 1.27 -13.43 -6.00
C LEU A 119 2.20 -14.16 -5.04
N THR A 120 1.99 -14.05 -3.72
CA THR A 120 2.91 -14.59 -2.71
C THR A 120 2.68 -16.05 -2.38
N VAL A 121 1.43 -16.53 -2.43
CA VAL A 121 1.07 -17.93 -2.13
C VAL A 121 0.97 -18.73 -3.42
N ASP A 122 0.05 -18.38 -4.34
CA ASP A 122 -0.21 -19.21 -5.52
C ASP A 122 0.96 -19.18 -6.52
N LYS A 123 1.51 -17.99 -6.77
CA LYS A 123 2.70 -17.82 -7.62
C LYS A 123 4.02 -17.85 -6.86
N ARG A 124 3.98 -18.05 -5.54
CA ARG A 124 5.15 -18.23 -4.66
C ARG A 124 6.20 -17.12 -4.79
N TRP A 125 5.78 -15.88 -5.02
CA TRP A 125 6.71 -14.75 -5.02
C TRP A 125 7.26 -14.54 -3.61
N SER A 126 8.57 -14.32 -3.53
CA SER A 126 9.18 -13.84 -2.29
C SER A 126 8.68 -12.44 -1.95
N SER A 127 8.70 -12.07 -0.67
CA SER A 127 8.39 -10.71 -0.22
C SER A 127 9.19 -9.64 -0.97
N ALA A 128 10.46 -9.93 -1.28
CA ALA A 128 11.33 -9.02 -2.03
C ALA A 128 10.85 -8.84 -3.47
N ARG A 129 10.53 -9.95 -4.17
CA ARG A 129 10.01 -9.90 -5.54
C ARG A 129 8.67 -9.17 -5.62
N PHE A 130 7.77 -9.45 -4.68
CA PHE A 130 6.49 -8.73 -4.56
C PHE A 130 6.73 -7.24 -4.36
N ALA A 131 7.54 -6.85 -3.39
CA ALA A 131 7.80 -5.44 -3.09
C ALA A 131 8.40 -4.69 -4.28
N GLU A 132 9.35 -5.30 -5.00
CA GLU A 132 9.95 -4.73 -6.22
C GLU A 132 8.89 -4.45 -7.29
N HIS A 133 8.07 -5.44 -7.63
CA HIS A 133 7.08 -5.29 -8.70
C HIS A 133 5.91 -4.39 -8.28
N PHE A 134 5.51 -4.45 -7.00
CA PHE A 134 4.47 -3.59 -6.46
C PHE A 134 4.90 -2.13 -6.41
N SER A 135 6.15 -1.84 -6.02
CA SER A 135 6.75 -0.51 -6.13
C SER A 135 6.67 0.01 -7.57
N VAL A 136 7.08 -0.81 -8.56
CA VAL A 136 7.00 -0.42 -9.98
C VAL A 136 5.57 -0.09 -10.39
N LEU A 137 4.59 -0.91 -9.99
CA LEU A 137 3.17 -0.71 -10.28
C LEU A 137 2.68 0.63 -9.73
N VAL A 138 2.85 0.87 -8.42
CA VAL A 138 2.31 2.09 -7.79
C VAL A 138 3.04 3.33 -8.29
N LYS A 139 4.35 3.28 -8.50
CA LYS A 139 5.12 4.42 -9.01
C LYS A 139 4.74 4.76 -10.44
N ARG A 140 4.62 3.78 -11.33
CA ARG A 140 4.20 4.03 -12.72
C ARG A 140 2.76 4.51 -12.84
N THR A 141 1.90 4.11 -11.90
CA THR A 141 0.49 4.49 -11.91
C THR A 141 0.28 5.90 -11.38
N PHE A 142 0.93 6.24 -10.26
CA PHE A 142 0.60 7.46 -9.49
C PHE A 142 1.65 8.57 -9.57
N LEU A 143 2.90 8.32 -10.00
CA LEU A 143 3.88 9.39 -10.15
C LEU A 143 3.81 10.04 -11.53
N VAL A 144 4.02 11.37 -11.57
CA VAL A 144 4.25 12.10 -12.82
C VAL A 144 5.44 11.49 -13.56
N SER A 145 5.20 11.06 -14.81
CA SER A 145 6.28 10.66 -15.70
C SER A 145 7.05 11.90 -16.20
N PRO A 146 8.40 11.91 -16.18
CA PRO A 146 9.23 13.03 -16.66
C PRO A 146 9.02 13.46 -18.11
N SER A 147 8.26 12.70 -18.91
CA SER A 147 8.02 12.93 -20.33
C SER A 147 6.73 13.69 -20.67
N ALA A 148 5.78 13.85 -19.73
CA ALA A 148 4.48 14.45 -20.04
C ALA A 148 4.45 15.99 -20.04
N GLY A 149 5.45 16.65 -19.44
CA GLY A 149 5.48 18.11 -19.28
C GLY A 149 5.98 18.92 -20.50
N ARG A 150 6.53 18.28 -21.53
CA ARG A 150 7.17 18.98 -22.67
C ARG A 150 6.34 19.08 -23.95
N SER A 151 5.27 18.30 -24.12
CA SER A 151 4.58 18.21 -25.43
C SER A 151 3.38 19.17 -25.61
N ARG A 152 3.01 19.98 -24.61
CA ARG A 152 1.82 20.87 -24.69
C ARG A 152 2.11 22.36 -24.90
N ARG A 153 3.37 22.76 -25.15
CA ARG A 153 3.74 24.18 -25.32
C ARG A 153 4.09 24.60 -26.76
N SER A 154 3.89 23.75 -27.76
CA SER A 154 4.22 24.07 -29.16
C SER A 154 3.10 23.65 -30.11
N ALA A 155 1.99 24.37 -30.05
CA ALA A 155 1.03 24.46 -31.16
C ALA A 155 0.23 25.76 -31.02
N SER A 156 0.91 26.89 -31.27
CA SER A 156 0.23 28.08 -31.78
C SER A 156 0.34 27.99 -33.29
N PRO A 157 -0.76 27.83 -34.05
CA PRO A 157 -0.71 28.13 -35.46
C PRO A 157 -0.68 29.65 -35.59
N ALA A 158 0.45 30.18 -36.03
CA ALA A 158 0.47 31.48 -36.67
C ALA A 158 -0.28 31.34 -38.00
N ASP A 159 -1.28 32.17 -38.22
CA ASP A 159 -1.91 32.37 -39.53
C ASP A 159 -0.85 32.84 -40.54
N PRO A 160 -0.98 32.41 -41.80
CA PRO A 160 -0.53 33.22 -42.91
C PRO A 160 -1.66 33.54 -43.89
N GLU A 161 -1.73 34.86 -44.16
CA GLU A 161 -2.26 35.63 -45.30
C GLU A 161 -3.76 35.57 -45.66
#